data_AF-A0A2V5QHB3-F1
#
_entry.id   AF-A0A2V5QHB3-F1
#
_cell.length_a   1.000
_cell.length_b   1.000
_cell.length_c   1.000
_cell.angle_alpha   90.00
_cell.angle_beta   90.00
_cell.angle_gamma   90.00
#
_symmetry.space_group_name_H-M   'P 1'
#
loop_
_entity.id
_entity.type
_entity.pdbx_description
1 polymer ?
#
loop_
_entity_poly.entity_id
_entity_poly.type
_entity_poly.pdbx_seq_one_letter_code
_entity_poly.pdbx_strand_id
1 'polypeptide(L)'
;MNSDNKESRSNSGHTTGALCNAFAALAFLAALLPLPASHAGESRGNGPSAPGFIAASGPWVDCNIVTHFKQVRPNLIITVDITETFSGTLDGCYTGTERDVVYKNGTATFHGSGIFTGVVNGQSGTMVMTYEGIVNSQGLASANWILEHGTGGLANLHGQGTFEGTLVALQTSPCTPPDPTVCDGGMFGGTYSGTLHFAP
;
A
#
# COMPACT_ATOMS: atom_id res chain seq x y z
N MET A 1 -57.76 -31.99 -1.43
CA MET A 1 -57.65 -32.69 -0.13
C MET A 1 -56.44 -33.59 -0.22
N ASN A 2 -55.32 -33.45 0.48
CA ASN A 2 -54.73 -32.49 1.42
C ASN A 2 -53.23 -32.51 1.05
N SER A 3 -52.54 -31.38 0.86
CA SER A 3 -51.93 -30.56 1.92
C SER A 3 -51.16 -31.39 2.95
N ASP A 4 -49.83 -31.40 2.82
CA ASP A 4 -48.99 -31.17 3.99
C ASP A 4 -47.72 -30.40 3.62
N ASN A 5 -47.50 -29.39 4.44
CA ASN A 5 -46.56 -28.30 4.36
C ASN A 5 -45.32 -28.70 5.16
N LYS A 6 -44.11 -28.49 4.64
CA LYS A 6 -42.95 -28.32 5.53
C LYS A 6 -42.00 -27.26 5.01
N GLU A 7 -42.23 -26.10 5.58
CA GLU A 7 -41.41 -24.89 5.56
C GLU A 7 -40.06 -25.09 6.25
N SER A 8 -39.09 -24.26 5.86
CA SER A 8 -37.98 -23.75 6.67
C SER A 8 -36.78 -24.68 6.92
N ARG A 9 -35.64 -24.42 6.25
CA ARG A 9 -34.65 -23.42 6.72
C ARG A 9 -33.45 -23.38 5.77
N SER A 10 -33.27 -22.22 5.13
CA SER A 10 -31.99 -21.78 4.57
C SER A 10 -30.98 -21.71 5.71
N ASN A 11 -29.90 -22.49 5.65
CA ASN A 11 -28.81 -22.41 6.60
C ASN A 11 -27.67 -21.60 5.96
N SER A 12 -27.79 -20.27 6.09
CA SER A 12 -26.67 -19.33 6.00
C SER A 12 -25.72 -19.62 7.18
N GLY A 13 -24.73 -20.47 6.94
CA GLY A 13 -23.69 -20.82 7.90
C GLY A 13 -22.36 -20.23 7.48
N HIS A 14 -22.00 -19.10 8.09
CA HIS A 14 -20.68 -18.49 8.09
C HIS A 14 -19.54 -19.52 8.10
N THR A 15 -18.79 -19.61 7.00
CA THR A 15 -17.39 -20.06 7.01
C THR A 15 -16.48 -18.83 6.99
N THR A 16 -16.72 -17.93 7.94
CA THR A 16 -15.79 -16.86 8.33
C THR A 16 -15.34 -17.23 9.73
N GLY A 17 -14.37 -18.13 9.82
CA GLY A 17 -14.16 -18.88 11.06
C GLY A 17 -12.81 -19.57 11.16
N ALA A 18 -11.74 -18.88 10.78
CA ALA A 18 -10.40 -19.25 11.20
C ALA A 18 -9.53 -17.99 11.16
N LEU A 19 -9.78 -17.06 12.08
CA LEU A 19 -8.85 -16.00 12.54
C LEU A 19 -9.61 -15.15 13.57
N CYS A 20 -9.76 -15.67 14.78
CA CYS A 20 -10.21 -14.89 15.93
C CYS A 20 -9.75 -15.58 17.22
N ASN A 21 -8.73 -14.98 17.86
CA ASN A 21 -8.58 -14.78 19.30
C ASN A 21 -7.15 -15.03 19.81
N ALA A 22 -6.47 -13.94 20.19
CA ALA A 22 -5.72 -13.86 21.46
C ALA A 22 -5.38 -12.39 21.84
N PHE A 23 -6.28 -11.79 22.61
CA PHE A 23 -6.15 -10.85 23.74
C PHE A 23 -5.00 -9.81 23.88
N ALA A 24 -5.41 -8.54 23.80
CA ALA A 24 -5.44 -7.50 24.84
C ALA A 24 -4.17 -6.98 25.57
N ALA A 25 -4.00 -5.66 25.40
CA ALA A 25 -3.69 -4.60 26.38
C ALA A 25 -2.26 -4.42 26.94
N LEU A 26 -1.65 -3.28 26.59
CA LEU A 26 -0.85 -2.48 27.54
C LEU A 26 -1.04 -0.98 27.29
N ALA A 27 -1.30 -0.28 28.39
CA ALA A 27 -1.70 1.12 28.47
C ALA A 27 -0.52 2.08 28.32
N PHE A 28 -0.81 3.24 27.72
CA PHE A 28 0.09 4.38 27.58
C PHE A 28 0.36 5.06 28.93
N LEU A 29 1.64 5.32 29.22
CA LEU A 29 2.05 6.43 30.08
C LEU A 29 3.36 7.02 29.53
N ALA A 30 3.25 7.93 28.57
CA ALA A 30 4.38 8.73 28.11
C ALA A 30 4.41 10.03 28.93
N ALA A 31 5.46 10.16 29.76
CA ALA A 31 5.74 11.38 30.50
C ALA A 31 6.07 12.53 29.55
N LEU A 32 5.42 13.68 29.76
CA LEU A 32 5.73 14.95 29.10
C LEU A 32 7.12 15.44 29.55
N LEU A 33 8.13 15.30 28.69
CA LEU A 33 9.39 16.03 28.79
C LEU A 33 9.37 17.19 27.79
N PRO A 34 9.69 18.43 28.19
CA PRO A 34 9.85 19.53 27.23
C PRO A 34 11.15 19.31 26.42
N LEU A 35 11.00 19.17 25.10
CA LEU A 35 12.11 19.24 24.15
C LEU A 35 12.63 20.70 24.08
N PRO A 36 13.96 20.94 24.08
CA PRO A 36 14.48 22.26 23.77
C PRO A 36 14.19 22.60 22.31
N ALA A 37 13.70 23.82 22.07
CA ALA A 37 13.52 24.36 20.74
C ALA A 37 14.89 24.47 20.04
N SER A 38 15.14 23.62 19.04
CA SER A 38 16.23 23.85 18.11
C SER A 38 15.83 25.00 17.19
N HIS A 39 16.45 26.17 17.38
CA HIS A 39 16.41 27.23 16.37
C HIS A 39 17.17 26.74 15.14
N ALA A 40 16.44 26.41 14.07
CA ALA A 40 17.02 26.21 12.76
C ALA A 40 17.60 27.55 12.28
N GLY A 41 18.92 27.58 12.05
CA GLY A 41 19.59 28.76 11.50
C GLY A 41 19.08 29.10 10.10
N GLU A 42 18.88 30.39 9.86
CA GLU A 42 18.68 30.94 8.52
C GLU A 42 19.92 30.65 7.66
N SER A 43 19.77 29.81 6.63
CA SER A 43 20.78 29.68 5.59
C SER A 43 20.60 30.81 4.57
N ARG A 44 21.41 31.87 4.70
CA ARG A 44 21.74 32.76 3.59
C ARG A 44 22.82 32.11 2.75
N GLY A 45 22.48 31.70 1.53
CA GLY A 45 23.44 31.24 0.54
C GLY A 45 22.87 31.32 -0.88
N ASN A 46 23.19 32.40 -1.60
CA ASN A 46 23.01 32.49 -3.05
C ASN A 46 24.11 31.66 -3.74
N GLY A 47 23.79 30.43 -4.12
CA GLY A 47 24.51 29.62 -5.10
C GLY A 47 23.49 29.01 -6.08
N PRO A 48 23.90 28.40 -7.20
CA PRO A 48 22.97 27.63 -8.02
C PRO A 48 22.37 26.55 -7.12
N SER A 49 21.06 26.62 -6.89
CA SER A 49 20.34 25.66 -6.06
C SER A 49 20.64 24.27 -6.62
N ALA A 50 21.33 23.42 -5.84
CA ALA A 50 21.31 21.99 -6.11
C ALA A 50 19.82 21.58 -6.27
N PRO A 51 19.48 20.63 -7.16
CA PRO A 51 18.11 20.13 -7.24
C PRO A 51 17.68 19.76 -5.82
N GLY A 52 16.67 20.46 -5.31
CA GLY A 52 16.24 20.27 -3.93
C GLY A 52 15.65 18.88 -3.80
N PHE A 53 16.32 18.00 -3.06
CA PHE A 53 15.76 16.70 -2.70
C PHE A 53 14.61 16.91 -1.70
N ILE A 54 13.48 16.26 -1.97
CA ILE A 54 12.29 16.25 -1.11
C ILE A 54 12.29 14.91 -0.39
N ALA A 55 12.30 14.93 0.95
CA ALA A 55 12.06 13.72 1.72
C ALA A 55 10.59 13.30 1.54
N ALA A 56 10.36 12.05 1.15
CA ALA A 56 9.02 11.49 0.99
C ALA A 56 8.70 10.55 2.13
N SER A 57 7.51 10.69 2.71
CA SER A 57 6.97 9.72 3.65
C SER A 57 5.46 9.84 3.78
N GLY A 58 4.84 8.73 4.19
CA GLY A 58 3.42 8.70 4.49
C GLY A 58 2.86 7.29 4.60
N PRO A 59 1.58 7.17 4.97
CA PRO A 59 0.88 5.89 4.96
C PRO A 59 0.37 5.51 3.57
N TRP A 60 0.11 4.23 3.39
CA TRP A 60 -0.60 3.68 2.23
C TRP A 60 -1.53 2.54 2.64
N VAL A 61 -2.54 2.30 1.82
CA VAL A 61 -3.43 1.13 1.91
C VAL A 61 -3.84 0.69 0.50
N ASP A 62 -3.88 -0.61 0.27
CA ASP A 62 -4.20 -1.21 -1.02
C ASP A 62 -5.55 -1.95 -1.03
N CYS A 63 -5.91 -2.41 -2.23
CA CYS A 63 -6.94 -3.41 -2.48
C CYS A 63 -6.45 -4.27 -3.65
N ASN A 64 -6.30 -5.57 -3.39
CA ASN A 64 -5.86 -6.55 -4.38
C ASN A 64 -7.05 -7.39 -4.87
N ILE A 65 -7.23 -7.45 -6.18
CA ILE A 65 -8.25 -8.26 -6.85
C ILE A 65 -7.54 -9.33 -7.68
N VAL A 66 -7.73 -10.61 -7.33
CA VAL A 66 -7.07 -11.73 -8.02
C VAL A 66 -7.64 -11.89 -9.42
N THR A 67 -6.82 -11.62 -10.43
CA THR A 67 -7.20 -11.78 -11.84
C THR A 67 -6.78 -13.14 -12.40
N HIS A 68 -5.68 -13.69 -11.91
CA HIS A 68 -5.18 -14.99 -12.33
C HIS A 68 -4.34 -15.65 -11.23
N PHE A 69 -4.42 -16.98 -11.13
CA PHE A 69 -3.52 -17.75 -10.28
C PHE A 69 -3.15 -19.08 -10.94
N LYS A 70 -1.93 -19.55 -10.66
CA LYS A 70 -1.42 -20.82 -11.19
C LYS A 70 -0.45 -21.48 -10.23
N GLN A 71 -0.69 -22.74 -9.92
CA GLN A 71 0.28 -23.57 -9.21
C GLN A 71 1.42 -23.99 -10.15
N VAL A 72 2.68 -23.75 -9.75
CA VAL A 72 3.89 -24.20 -10.45
C VAL A 72 4.80 -24.93 -9.46
N ARG A 73 4.71 -26.26 -9.46
CA ARG A 73 5.40 -27.13 -8.50
C ARG A 73 5.09 -26.68 -7.05
N PRO A 74 6.03 -26.44 -6.11
CA PRO A 74 5.61 -26.08 -4.75
C PRO A 74 5.26 -24.59 -4.60
N ASN A 75 5.29 -23.80 -5.68
CA ASN A 75 5.05 -22.36 -5.65
C ASN A 75 3.69 -22.02 -6.26
N LEU A 76 3.02 -21.02 -5.71
CA LEU A 76 1.83 -20.42 -6.28
C LEU A 76 2.22 -19.10 -6.94
N ILE A 77 1.78 -18.88 -8.18
CA ILE A 77 1.93 -17.61 -8.88
C ILE A 77 0.56 -16.94 -8.90
N ILE A 78 0.48 -15.70 -8.45
CA ILE A 78 -0.74 -14.90 -8.41
C ILE A 78 -0.51 -13.63 -9.24
N THR A 79 -1.53 -13.19 -9.95
CA THR A 79 -1.58 -11.89 -10.59
C THR A 79 -2.81 -11.18 -10.07
N VAL A 80 -2.63 -9.94 -9.67
CA VAL A 80 -3.69 -9.09 -9.11
C VAL A 80 -3.77 -7.79 -9.89
N ASP A 81 -4.99 -7.28 -10.04
CA ASP A 81 -5.20 -5.86 -10.25
C ASP A 81 -5.12 -5.19 -8.88
N ILE A 82 -4.34 -4.12 -8.79
CA ILE A 82 -4.06 -3.43 -7.53
C ILE A 82 -4.46 -1.96 -7.62
N THR A 83 -5.18 -1.49 -6.61
CA THR A 83 -5.41 -0.07 -6.37
C THR A 83 -4.87 0.31 -5.00
N GLU A 84 -4.17 1.44 -4.91
CA GLU A 84 -3.63 1.93 -3.65
C GLU A 84 -4.01 3.38 -3.41
N THR A 85 -4.19 3.72 -2.15
CA THR A 85 -4.29 5.10 -1.69
C THR A 85 -3.02 5.46 -0.95
N PHE A 86 -2.35 6.52 -1.40
CA PHE A 86 -1.24 7.15 -0.70
C PHE A 86 -1.71 8.44 -0.03
N SER A 87 -1.16 8.73 1.15
CA SER A 87 -1.27 10.04 1.78
C SER A 87 0.10 10.49 2.28
N GLY A 88 0.26 11.79 2.57
CA GLY A 88 1.54 12.36 2.99
C GLY A 88 2.23 13.11 1.85
N THR A 89 3.51 12.84 1.60
CA THR A 89 4.25 13.50 0.52
C THR A 89 3.74 13.12 -0.87
N LEU A 90 3.38 11.85 -1.04
CA LEU A 90 2.58 11.33 -2.14
C LEU A 90 1.14 11.31 -1.66
N ASP A 91 0.28 12.13 -2.27
CA ASP A 91 -1.15 12.18 -1.95
C ASP A 91 -1.95 11.88 -3.22
N GLY A 92 -2.56 10.70 -3.29
CA GLY A 92 -3.26 10.28 -4.49
C GLY A 92 -3.48 8.77 -4.60
N CYS A 93 -3.84 8.35 -5.81
CA CYS A 93 -4.20 6.98 -6.12
C CYS A 93 -3.15 6.33 -7.01
N TYR A 94 -2.88 5.06 -6.77
CA TYR A 94 -2.18 4.21 -7.72
C TYR A 94 -3.13 3.14 -8.27
N THR A 95 -2.97 2.81 -9.53
CA THR A 95 -3.68 1.70 -10.18
C THR A 95 -2.72 0.97 -11.09
N GLY A 96 -2.63 -0.35 -10.92
CA GLY A 96 -1.64 -1.15 -11.62
C GLY A 96 -1.95 -2.63 -11.58
N THR A 97 -0.93 -3.41 -11.93
CA THR A 97 -0.93 -4.86 -11.83
C THR A 97 0.28 -5.32 -11.04
N GLU A 98 0.11 -6.37 -10.27
CA GLU A 98 1.17 -7.00 -9.49
C GLU A 98 1.20 -8.51 -9.76
N ARG A 99 2.41 -9.07 -9.66
CA ARG A 99 2.61 -10.51 -9.78
C ARG A 99 3.43 -11.07 -8.62
N ASP A 100 2.80 -11.99 -7.90
CA ASP A 100 3.38 -12.66 -6.76
C ASP A 100 3.90 -14.06 -7.09
N VAL A 101 4.93 -14.46 -6.38
CA VAL A 101 5.36 -15.84 -6.27
C VAL A 101 5.37 -16.20 -4.79
N VAL A 102 4.38 -16.97 -4.35
CA VAL A 102 4.30 -17.51 -3.00
C VAL A 102 5.04 -18.84 -2.97
N TYR A 103 6.00 -18.94 -2.06
CA TYR A 103 6.86 -20.10 -1.87
C TYR A 103 6.32 -21.01 -0.77
N LYS A 104 6.68 -22.30 -0.82
CA LYS A 104 6.23 -23.32 0.14
C LYS A 104 6.55 -23.01 1.61
N ASN A 105 7.61 -22.26 1.87
CA ASN A 105 8.02 -21.83 3.21
C ASN A 105 7.17 -20.65 3.74
N GLY A 106 6.16 -20.20 2.98
CA GLY A 106 5.28 -19.10 3.36
C GLY A 106 5.83 -17.70 3.06
N THR A 107 7.03 -17.58 2.47
CA THR A 107 7.51 -16.28 1.97
C THR A 107 6.94 -16.02 0.58
N ALA A 108 6.96 -14.77 0.13
CA ALA A 108 6.63 -14.40 -1.24
C ALA A 108 7.63 -13.37 -1.80
N THR A 109 7.71 -13.28 -3.13
CA THR A 109 8.31 -12.17 -3.86
C THR A 109 7.25 -11.56 -4.75
N PHE A 110 7.23 -10.25 -4.89
CA PHE A 110 6.25 -9.53 -5.69
C PHE A 110 6.91 -8.43 -6.50
N HIS A 111 6.31 -8.09 -7.63
CA HIS A 111 6.66 -6.91 -8.42
C HIS A 111 5.39 -6.33 -9.03
N GLY A 112 5.28 -5.01 -8.98
CA GLY A 112 4.14 -4.28 -9.51
C GLY A 112 4.56 -3.11 -10.37
N SER A 113 3.64 -2.74 -11.26
CA SER A 113 3.77 -1.53 -12.07
C SER A 113 2.40 -0.95 -12.39
N GLY A 114 2.34 0.37 -12.44
CA GLY A 114 1.09 1.08 -12.67
C GLY A 114 1.28 2.58 -12.69
N ILE A 115 0.15 3.29 -12.59
CA ILE A 115 0.10 4.74 -12.67
C ILE A 115 -0.32 5.29 -11.32
N PHE A 116 0.57 6.09 -10.72
CA PHE A 116 0.22 7.01 -9.65
C PHE A 116 -0.41 8.27 -10.27
N THR A 117 -1.54 8.71 -9.73
CA THR A 117 -2.22 9.96 -10.06
C THR A 117 -2.48 10.72 -8.76
N GLY A 118 -1.92 11.91 -8.65
CA GLY A 118 -2.02 12.64 -7.40
C GLY A 118 -1.26 13.95 -7.36
N VAL A 119 -0.97 14.37 -6.15
CA VAL A 119 -0.27 15.60 -5.82
C VAL A 119 1.03 15.26 -5.10
N VAL A 120 2.12 15.87 -5.53
CA VAL A 120 3.42 15.83 -4.87
C VAL A 120 3.93 17.25 -4.73
N ASN A 121 4.21 17.67 -3.49
CA ASN A 121 4.73 19.02 -3.22
C ASN A 121 3.88 20.14 -3.87
N GLY A 122 2.55 19.99 -3.83
CA GLY A 122 1.58 20.93 -4.41
C GLY A 122 1.44 20.89 -5.94
N GLN A 123 2.22 20.05 -6.64
CA GLN A 123 2.12 19.84 -8.08
C GLN A 123 1.27 18.62 -8.38
N SER A 124 0.33 18.74 -9.32
CA SER A 124 -0.54 17.62 -9.72
C SER A 124 -0.11 17.01 -11.04
N GLY A 125 -0.27 15.69 -11.16
CA GLY A 125 0.04 14.97 -12.38
C GLY A 125 -0.10 13.46 -12.21
N THR A 126 0.42 12.74 -13.19
CA THR A 126 0.58 11.28 -13.10
C THR A 126 2.05 10.91 -13.11
N MET A 127 2.38 9.72 -12.64
CA MET A 127 3.71 9.11 -12.73
C MET A 127 3.60 7.60 -12.91
N VAL A 128 4.57 7.01 -13.59
CA VAL A 128 4.75 5.56 -13.56
C VAL A 128 5.40 5.22 -12.23
N MET A 129 4.74 4.34 -11.47
CA MET A 129 5.31 3.76 -10.25
C MET A 129 5.60 2.28 -10.52
N THR A 130 6.82 1.86 -10.18
CA THR A 130 7.22 0.45 -10.18
C THR A 130 7.79 0.08 -8.82
N TYR A 131 7.63 -1.18 -8.44
CA TYR A 131 8.19 -1.67 -7.19
C TYR A 131 8.45 -3.17 -7.24
N GLU A 132 9.36 -3.62 -6.37
CA GLU A 132 9.67 -5.02 -6.16
C GLU A 132 10.00 -5.29 -4.69
N GLY A 133 9.56 -6.44 -4.18
CA GLY A 133 9.69 -6.74 -2.77
C GLY A 133 9.53 -8.19 -2.38
N ILE A 134 9.55 -8.39 -1.06
CA ILE A 134 9.41 -9.67 -0.39
C ILE A 134 8.34 -9.60 0.69
N VAL A 135 7.64 -10.72 0.90
CA VAL A 135 6.81 -10.95 2.09
C VAL A 135 7.47 -12.06 2.89
N ASN A 136 7.73 -11.83 4.17
CA ASN A 136 8.29 -12.85 5.03
C ASN A 136 7.21 -13.85 5.49
N SER A 137 7.60 -14.93 6.16
CA SER A 137 6.67 -15.97 6.61
C SER A 137 5.70 -15.52 7.71
N GLN A 138 5.84 -14.29 8.22
CA GLN A 138 4.94 -13.66 9.19
C GLN A 138 3.94 -12.70 8.51
N GLY A 139 3.99 -12.56 7.18
CA GLY A 139 3.12 -11.67 6.42
C GLY A 139 3.58 -10.20 6.40
N LEU A 140 4.82 -9.92 6.82
CA LEU A 140 5.38 -8.57 6.72
C LEU A 140 6.04 -8.39 5.35
N ALA A 141 5.60 -7.35 4.63
CA ALA A 141 6.07 -6.98 3.31
C ALA A 141 7.09 -5.84 3.39
N SER A 142 8.14 -5.94 2.58
CA SER A 142 9.06 -4.83 2.30
C SER A 142 9.40 -4.77 0.81
N ALA A 143 9.47 -3.57 0.25
CA ALA A 143 9.77 -3.35 -1.17
C ALA A 143 10.55 -2.07 -1.42
N ASN A 144 11.25 -2.02 -2.55
CA ASN A 144 11.79 -0.80 -3.13
C ASN A 144 10.84 -0.28 -4.21
N TRP A 145 10.78 1.03 -4.36
CA TRP A 145 9.96 1.68 -5.38
C TRP A 145 10.69 2.76 -6.14
N ILE A 146 10.20 3.01 -7.35
CA ILE A 146 10.67 4.07 -8.25
C ILE A 146 9.45 4.82 -8.78
N LEU A 147 9.59 6.14 -8.90
CA LEU A 147 8.66 7.06 -9.55
C LEU A 147 9.36 7.73 -10.73
N GLU A 148 8.81 7.58 -11.91
CA GLU A 148 9.37 8.12 -13.16
C GLU A 148 8.27 8.48 -14.18
N HIS A 149 8.68 9.01 -15.33
CA HIS A 149 7.81 9.31 -16.47
C HIS A 149 6.58 10.15 -16.09
N GLY A 150 6.80 11.22 -15.34
CA GLY A 150 5.73 12.07 -14.87
C GLY A 150 5.02 12.85 -15.98
N THR A 151 3.83 13.37 -15.67
CA THR A 151 3.06 14.27 -16.52
C THR A 151 2.59 15.49 -15.74
N GLY A 152 2.13 16.54 -16.44
CA GLY A 152 1.63 17.76 -15.79
C GLY A 152 2.69 18.43 -14.92
N GLY A 153 2.32 18.80 -13.69
CA GLY A 153 3.26 19.38 -12.73
C GLY A 153 4.33 18.40 -12.22
N LEU A 154 4.21 17.11 -12.55
CA LEU A 154 5.15 16.05 -12.17
C LEU A 154 6.10 15.65 -13.31
N ALA A 155 6.08 16.33 -14.47
CA ALA A 155 6.79 15.91 -15.68
C ALA A 155 8.29 15.60 -15.49
N ASN A 156 8.96 16.35 -14.60
CA ASN A 156 10.38 16.18 -14.32
C ASN A 156 10.66 15.56 -12.94
N LEU A 157 9.64 15.05 -12.26
CA LEU A 157 9.81 14.44 -10.95
C LEU A 157 10.39 13.04 -11.12
N HIS A 158 11.39 12.74 -10.30
CA HIS A 158 11.92 11.41 -10.09
C HIS A 158 11.86 11.08 -8.61
N GLY A 159 11.61 9.82 -8.28
CA GLY A 159 11.55 9.36 -6.91
C GLY A 159 12.03 7.94 -6.74
N GLN A 160 12.55 7.64 -5.55
CA GLN A 160 12.85 6.28 -5.15
C GLN A 160 12.75 6.14 -3.63
N GLY A 161 12.50 4.93 -3.16
CA GLY A 161 12.45 4.66 -1.73
C GLY A 161 12.05 3.24 -1.40
N THR A 162 11.51 3.08 -0.21
CA THR A 162 10.98 1.80 0.30
C THR A 162 9.56 1.95 0.80
N PHE A 163 8.82 0.85 0.83
CA PHE A 163 7.64 0.70 1.67
C PHE A 163 7.75 -0.56 2.53
N GLU A 164 7.08 -0.49 3.68
CA GLU A 164 6.87 -1.59 4.61
C GLU A 164 5.35 -1.74 4.79
N GLY A 165 4.86 -2.96 4.95
CA GLY A 165 3.43 -3.22 5.10
C GLY A 165 3.09 -4.58 5.69
N THR A 166 1.81 -4.75 6.00
CA THR A 166 1.24 -6.01 6.48
C THR A 166 -0.23 -6.09 6.10
N LEU A 167 -0.83 -7.28 6.21
CA LEU A 167 -2.27 -7.46 6.05
C LEU A 167 -3.03 -6.58 7.06
N VAL A 168 -4.06 -5.90 6.55
CA VAL A 168 -4.97 -5.07 7.35
C VAL A 168 -6.40 -5.55 7.22
N ALA A 169 -7.27 -5.09 8.12
CA ALA A 169 -8.70 -5.36 8.00
C ALA A 169 -9.27 -4.68 6.74
N LEU A 170 -10.29 -5.31 6.15
CA LEU A 170 -11.03 -4.71 5.04
C LEU A 170 -11.60 -3.35 5.45
N GLN A 171 -11.34 -2.33 4.63
CA GLN A 171 -11.73 -0.95 4.90
C GLN A 171 -11.96 -0.19 3.59
N THR A 172 -12.77 0.85 3.65
CA THR A 172 -12.96 1.77 2.53
C THR A 172 -11.79 2.74 2.46
N SER A 173 -11.30 3.03 1.26
CA SER A 173 -10.27 4.04 1.01
C SER A 173 -10.63 4.87 -0.24
N PRO A 174 -10.20 6.14 -0.35
CA PRO A 174 -10.54 7.00 -1.49
C PRO A 174 -10.30 6.41 -2.88
N CYS A 175 -9.28 5.56 -3.03
CA CYS A 175 -8.90 4.97 -4.32
C CYS A 175 -9.35 3.52 -4.49
N THR A 176 -9.89 2.89 -3.44
CA THR A 176 -10.35 1.50 -3.51
C THR A 176 -11.83 1.44 -3.91
N PRO A 177 -12.31 0.30 -4.44
CA PRO A 177 -13.73 0.13 -4.74
C PRO A 177 -14.62 0.41 -3.52
N PRO A 178 -15.84 0.97 -3.70
CA PRO A 178 -16.73 1.30 -2.58
C PRO A 178 -17.09 0.12 -1.69
N ASP A 179 -17.14 -1.09 -2.26
CA ASP A 179 -17.30 -2.33 -1.52
C ASP A 179 -15.92 -2.98 -1.31
N PRO A 180 -15.36 -2.95 -0.09
CA PRO A 180 -14.03 -3.50 0.17
C PRO A 180 -14.01 -5.03 0.16
N THR A 181 -15.16 -5.70 0.11
CA THR A 181 -15.20 -7.17 0.02
C THR A 181 -14.76 -7.70 -1.33
N VAL A 182 -14.62 -6.83 -2.35
CA VAL A 182 -14.06 -7.19 -3.65
C VAL A 182 -12.54 -7.37 -3.64
N CYS A 183 -11.84 -6.92 -2.59
CA CYS A 183 -10.41 -7.09 -2.41
C CYS A 183 -10.09 -8.54 -1.99
N ASP A 184 -10.37 -9.50 -2.86
CA ASP A 184 -10.29 -10.94 -2.59
C ASP A 184 -8.86 -11.48 -2.50
N GLY A 185 -7.89 -10.75 -3.04
CA GLY A 185 -6.45 -10.93 -2.80
C GLY A 185 -6.00 -10.40 -1.44
N GLY A 186 -6.88 -9.70 -0.72
CA GLY A 186 -6.62 -9.07 0.56
C GLY A 186 -6.38 -7.56 0.45
N MET A 187 -6.29 -6.94 1.62
CA MET A 187 -5.84 -5.56 1.78
C MET A 187 -4.59 -5.55 2.66
N PHE A 188 -3.57 -4.85 2.20
CA PHE A 188 -2.36 -4.51 2.91
C PHE A 188 -2.32 -3.00 3.15
N GLY A 189 -1.58 -2.63 4.18
CA GLY A 189 -1.30 -1.23 4.46
C GLY A 189 -0.03 -1.09 5.26
N GLY A 190 0.50 0.13 5.26
CA GLY A 190 1.75 0.40 5.95
C GLY A 190 2.24 1.82 5.70
N THR A 191 3.56 1.96 5.61
CA THR A 191 4.21 3.24 5.40
C THR A 191 5.25 3.16 4.29
N TYR A 192 5.50 4.29 3.65
CA TYR A 192 6.60 4.46 2.71
C TYR A 192 7.56 5.55 3.20
N SER A 193 8.81 5.45 2.74
CA SER A 193 9.83 6.47 2.91
C SER A 193 10.69 6.56 1.65
N GLY A 194 11.26 7.71 1.34
CA GLY A 194 12.09 7.85 0.16
C GLY A 194 12.58 9.27 -0.09
N THR A 195 13.07 9.48 -1.30
CA THR A 195 13.58 10.78 -1.75
C THR A 195 13.06 11.06 -3.15
N LEU A 196 12.61 12.29 -3.36
CA LEU A 196 12.17 12.80 -4.65
C LEU A 196 13.05 13.97 -5.09
N HIS A 197 13.15 14.19 -6.39
CA HIS A 197 13.81 15.37 -6.93
C HIS A 197 13.23 15.73 -8.29
N PHE A 198 13.16 17.02 -8.59
CA PHE A 198 12.88 17.48 -9.95
C PHE A 198 14.19 17.56 -10.72
N ALA A 199 14.31 16.78 -11.79
CA ALA A 199 15.41 16.89 -12.73
C ALA A 199 15.23 18.14 -13.63
N PRO A 200 16.34 18.75 -14.10
CA PRO A 200 16.27 19.84 -15.06
C PRO A 200 15.61 19.45 -16.39
#